data_AF-A0A2W5S2X1-F1
#
_entry.id   AF-A0A2W5S2X1-F1
#
_cell.length_a   1.000
_cell.length_b   1.000
_cell.length_c   1.000
_cell.angle_alpha   90.00
_cell.angle_beta   90.00
_cell.angle_gamma   90.00
#
_symmetry.space_group_name_H-M   'P 1'
#
loop_
_entity.id
_entity.type
_entity.pdbx_description
1 polymer ?
#
loop_
_entity_poly.entity_id
_entity_poly.type
_entity_poly.pdbx_seq_one_letter_code
_entity_poly.pdbx_strand_id
1 'polypeptide(L)'
;MINFIPQQALNEAVLFQLFVHAQKADERLLKDEIARLFSIAVSAKRVELALDDLVERSFVSRWVNSGSSSIKPEGYKYVETQLTDPDSFISQYAINGDDWLEQQNLGNGAPASDRIVAFNHNQVEEAVGAITPVIEALEADNGSPDQPGLRERILGQLRAGVELIRVGEFKAYLVYLTVVRGLGELIQKYGNPAIAKLADALLGAIVSQIFQAK
;
A
#
# COMPACT_ATOMS: atom_id res chain seq x y z
N MET A 1 20.63 6.47 -7.34
CA MET A 1 19.90 5.83 -6.24
C MET A 1 18.42 5.98 -6.58
N ILE A 2 17.62 4.91 -6.62
CA ILE A 2 16.20 5.03 -7.00
C ILE A 2 15.46 5.49 -5.75
N ASN A 3 14.95 6.73 -5.77
CA ASN A 3 14.13 7.26 -4.68
C ASN A 3 12.79 6.52 -4.67
N PHE A 4 12.52 5.83 -3.58
CA PHE A 4 11.28 5.09 -3.35
C PHE A 4 10.23 6.00 -2.70
N ILE A 5 8.95 5.86 -3.07
CA ILE A 5 7.84 6.64 -2.47
C ILE A 5 6.87 5.61 -1.89
N PRO A 6 6.46 5.66 -0.62
CA PRO A 6 5.43 4.75 -0.11
C PRO A 6 4.16 4.78 -0.98
N GLN A 7 3.48 3.65 -1.17
CA GLN A 7 2.31 3.63 -2.04
C GLN A 7 1.18 4.52 -1.49
N GLN A 8 0.94 4.51 -0.17
CA GLN A 8 -0.03 5.40 0.47
C GLN A 8 0.30 6.89 0.22
N ALA A 9 1.57 7.28 0.34
CA ALA A 9 2.03 8.63 0.03
C ALA A 9 1.74 9.00 -1.44
N LEU A 10 1.99 8.06 -2.36
CA LEU A 10 1.67 8.27 -3.77
C LEU A 10 0.15 8.38 -4.02
N ASN A 11 -0.69 7.65 -3.29
CA ASN A 11 -2.14 7.75 -3.44
C ASN A 11 -2.63 9.17 -3.12
N GLU A 12 -2.19 9.71 -1.99
CA GLU A 12 -2.55 11.07 -1.57
C GLU A 12 -1.98 12.14 -2.52
N ALA A 13 -0.74 11.94 -3.00
CA ALA A 13 -0.12 12.84 -3.98
C ALA A 13 -0.84 12.82 -5.35
N VAL A 14 -1.24 11.64 -5.83
CA VAL A 14 -2.05 11.49 -7.07
C VAL A 14 -3.39 12.20 -6.93
N LEU A 15 -4.06 12.03 -5.78
CA LEU A 15 -5.33 12.72 -5.52
C LEU A 15 -5.16 14.24 -5.54
N PHE A 16 -4.11 14.76 -4.91
CA PHE A 16 -3.82 16.19 -4.92
C PHE A 16 -3.48 16.71 -6.33
N GLN A 17 -2.70 15.97 -7.12
CA GLN A 17 -2.38 16.37 -8.50
C GLN A 17 -3.63 16.41 -9.38
N LEU A 18 -4.56 15.46 -9.23
CA LEU A 18 -5.85 15.49 -9.92
C LEU A 18 -6.70 16.69 -9.49
N PHE A 19 -6.70 17.04 -8.21
CA PHE A 19 -7.38 18.23 -7.69
C PHE A 19 -6.82 19.51 -8.33
N VAL A 20 -5.50 19.70 -8.32
CA VAL A 20 -4.83 20.88 -8.91
C VAL A 20 -5.09 20.96 -10.42
N HIS A 21 -5.05 19.82 -11.12
CA HIS A 21 -5.35 19.77 -12.55
C HIS A 21 -6.80 20.18 -12.84
N ALA A 22 -7.75 19.62 -12.08
CA ALA A 22 -9.17 19.85 -12.30
C ALA A 22 -9.61 21.30 -12.02
N GLN A 23 -8.85 22.05 -11.21
CA GLN A 23 -9.05 23.50 -11.05
C GLN A 23 -8.67 24.32 -12.29
N LYS A 24 -7.82 23.77 -13.18
CA LYS A 24 -7.32 24.45 -14.38
C LYS A 24 -8.05 24.00 -15.64
N ALA A 25 -8.43 22.73 -15.71
CA ALA A 25 -9.10 22.13 -16.85
C ALA A 25 -10.08 21.05 -16.38
N ASP A 26 -11.26 20.97 -16.97
CA ASP A 26 -12.25 19.89 -16.68
C ASP A 26 -11.94 18.60 -17.47
N GLU A 27 -10.64 18.35 -17.72
CA GLU A 27 -10.16 17.26 -18.54
C GLU A 27 -9.83 16.02 -17.69
N ARG A 28 -10.00 14.85 -18.30
CA ARG A 28 -9.69 13.55 -17.67
C ARG A 28 -8.30 13.13 -18.11
N LEU A 29 -7.55 12.51 -17.20
CA LEU A 29 -6.17 12.11 -17.46
C LEU A 29 -6.00 10.59 -17.51
N LEU A 30 -5.18 10.12 -18.43
CA LEU A 30 -4.64 8.76 -18.47
C LEU A 30 -3.57 8.60 -17.38
N LYS A 31 -3.34 7.36 -16.96
CA LYS A 31 -2.30 7.04 -15.95
C LYS A 31 -0.91 7.53 -16.34
N ASP A 32 -0.57 7.50 -17.63
CA ASP A 32 0.71 8.01 -18.14
C ASP A 32 0.80 9.54 -18.08
N GLU A 33 -0.33 10.23 -18.23
CA GLU A 33 -0.40 11.69 -18.12
C GLU A 33 -0.29 12.14 -16.67
N ILE A 34 -0.99 11.44 -15.77
CA ILE A 34 -0.88 11.65 -14.32
C ILE A 34 0.56 11.40 -13.85
N ALA A 35 1.22 10.35 -14.34
CA ALA A 35 2.62 10.07 -14.02
C ALA A 35 3.57 11.22 -14.40
N ARG A 36 3.25 11.97 -15.47
CA ARG A 36 4.02 13.15 -15.91
C ARG A 36 3.74 14.42 -15.12
N LEU A 37 2.75 14.43 -14.22
CA LEU A 37 2.51 15.55 -13.31
C LEU A 37 3.56 15.63 -12.20
N PHE A 38 4.34 14.57 -12.02
CA PHE A 38 5.42 14.49 -11.05
C PHE A 38 6.75 14.84 -11.73
N SER A 39 7.55 15.66 -11.06
CA SER A 39 8.95 15.95 -11.43
C SER A 39 9.89 14.77 -11.14
N ILE A 40 9.47 13.89 -10.23
CA ILE A 40 10.15 12.64 -9.90
C ILE A 40 9.61 11.48 -10.75
N ALA A 41 10.45 10.46 -10.95
CA ALA A 41 10.08 9.31 -11.79
C ALA A 41 9.01 8.44 -11.10
N VAL A 42 7.76 8.55 -11.55
CA VAL A 42 6.66 7.68 -11.14
C VAL A 42 6.22 6.82 -12.32
N SER A 43 6.15 5.49 -12.13
CA SER A 43 5.66 4.62 -13.20
C SER A 43 4.14 4.65 -13.31
N ALA A 44 3.63 4.54 -14.54
CA ALA A 44 2.20 4.44 -14.81
C ALA A 44 1.51 3.28 -14.06
N LYS A 45 2.25 2.19 -13.78
CA LYS A 45 1.73 1.07 -12.99
C LYS A 45 1.45 1.45 -11.54
N ARG A 46 2.32 2.27 -10.93
CA ARG A 46 2.13 2.75 -9.57
C ARG A 46 1.00 3.78 -9.47
N VAL A 47 0.84 4.60 -10.50
CA VAL A 47 -0.32 5.48 -10.65
C VAL A 47 -1.62 4.66 -10.77
N GLU A 48 -1.62 3.58 -11.57
CA GLU A 48 -2.79 2.70 -11.70
C GLU A 48 -3.21 2.12 -10.34
N LEU A 49 -2.26 1.64 -9.54
CA LEU A 49 -2.53 1.15 -8.18
C LEU A 49 -3.09 2.24 -7.26
N ALA A 50 -2.54 3.46 -7.34
CA ALA A 50 -3.06 4.59 -6.59
C ALA A 50 -4.50 4.91 -6.99
N LEU A 51 -4.78 4.92 -8.29
CA LEU A 51 -6.11 5.17 -8.81
C LEU A 51 -7.09 4.05 -8.42
N ASP A 52 -6.65 2.79 -8.31
CA ASP A 52 -7.50 1.67 -7.87
C ASP A 52 -7.98 1.90 -6.43
N ASP A 53 -7.06 2.25 -5.52
CA ASP A 53 -7.38 2.59 -4.12
C ASP A 53 -8.30 3.81 -4.02
N LEU A 54 -8.03 4.86 -4.81
CA LEU A 54 -8.85 6.08 -4.82
C LEU A 54 -10.25 5.86 -5.40
N VAL A 55 -10.40 4.92 -6.35
CA VAL A 55 -11.71 4.50 -6.87
C VAL A 55 -12.47 3.72 -5.80
N GLU A 56 -11.83 2.80 -5.08
CA GLU A 56 -12.43 2.06 -3.95
C GLU A 56 -12.92 3.01 -2.85
N ARG A 57 -12.14 4.06 -2.55
CA ARG A 57 -12.50 5.14 -1.61
C ARG A 57 -13.54 6.13 -2.15
N SER A 58 -14.00 5.96 -3.40
CA SER A 58 -14.94 6.86 -4.08
C SER A 58 -14.44 8.30 -4.27
N PHE A 59 -13.13 8.53 -4.27
CA PHE A 59 -12.54 9.85 -4.48
C PHE A 59 -12.27 10.16 -5.95
N VAL A 60 -12.13 9.12 -6.77
CA VAL A 60 -11.84 9.22 -8.20
C VAL A 60 -12.86 8.41 -9.01
N SER A 61 -13.21 8.92 -10.19
CA SER A 61 -13.95 8.18 -11.23
C SER A 61 -12.98 7.68 -12.28
N ARG A 62 -13.15 6.43 -12.73
CA ARG A 62 -12.40 5.88 -13.88
C ARG A 62 -13.36 5.44 -14.98
N TRP A 63 -13.07 5.84 -16.22
CA TRP A 63 -13.83 5.41 -17.39
C TRP A 63 -13.19 4.17 -18.02
N VAL A 64 -13.96 3.07 -18.10
CA VAL A 64 -13.47 1.78 -18.59
C VAL A 64 -12.98 1.84 -20.05
N ASN A 65 -13.70 2.59 -20.89
CA ASN A 65 -13.42 2.63 -22.33
C ASN A 65 -12.14 3.38 -22.69
N SER A 66 -11.78 4.41 -21.91
CA SER A 66 -10.59 5.25 -22.16
C SER A 66 -9.45 4.98 -21.18
N GLY A 67 -9.71 4.38 -20.02
CA GLY A 67 -8.76 4.29 -18.92
C GLY A 67 -8.48 5.64 -18.23
N SER A 68 -9.16 6.71 -18.65
CA SER A 68 -8.97 8.05 -18.09
C SER A 68 -9.66 8.19 -16.73
N SER A 69 -9.07 8.98 -15.85
CA SER A 69 -9.56 9.22 -14.50
C SER A 69 -9.73 10.71 -14.21
N SER A 70 -10.68 11.04 -13.32
CA SER A 70 -10.89 12.39 -12.81
C SER A 70 -11.33 12.36 -11.35
N ILE A 71 -11.04 13.43 -10.61
CA ILE A 71 -11.46 13.57 -9.21
C ILE A 71 -12.98 13.73 -9.11
N LYS A 72 -13.59 13.14 -8.08
CA LYS A 72 -15.03 13.26 -7.74
C LYS A 72 -15.25 14.34 -6.67
N PRO A 73 -16.50 14.82 -6.47
CA PRO A 73 -16.84 15.77 -5.41
C PRO A 73 -16.37 15.33 -4.00
N GLU A 74 -16.43 14.05 -3.68
CA GLU A 74 -15.95 13.51 -2.40
C GLU A 74 -14.43 13.64 -2.26
N GLY A 75 -13.70 13.44 -3.35
CA GLY A 75 -12.26 13.67 -3.42
C GLY A 75 -11.89 15.13 -3.21
N TYR A 76 -12.62 16.07 -3.83
CA TYR A 76 -12.46 17.51 -3.60
C TYR A 76 -12.60 17.85 -2.11
N LYS A 77 -13.72 17.43 -1.50
CA LYS A 77 -14.00 17.70 -0.09
C LYS A 77 -12.91 17.14 0.83
N TYR A 78 -12.42 15.94 0.51
CA TYR A 78 -11.33 15.32 1.27
C TYR A 78 -10.04 16.15 1.18
N VAL A 79 -9.61 16.51 -0.03
CA VAL A 79 -8.41 17.35 -0.25
C VAL A 79 -8.53 18.68 0.48
N GLU A 80 -9.64 19.40 0.32
CA GLU A 80 -9.89 20.68 0.99
C GLU A 80 -9.83 20.55 2.51
N THR A 81 -10.40 19.47 3.08
CA THR A 81 -10.33 19.20 4.51
C THR A 81 -8.88 18.98 4.97
N GLN A 82 -8.12 18.16 4.25
CA GLN A 82 -6.72 17.91 4.59
C GLN A 82 -5.86 19.18 4.47
N LEU A 83 -6.12 20.04 3.48
CA LEU A 83 -5.42 21.32 3.34
C LEU A 83 -5.62 22.27 4.52
N THR A 84 -6.68 22.10 5.33
CA THR A 84 -6.86 22.89 6.57
C THR A 84 -6.02 22.41 7.74
N ASP A 85 -5.52 21.18 7.69
CA ASP A 85 -4.65 20.59 8.70
C ASP A 85 -3.18 20.68 8.24
N PRO A 86 -2.34 21.52 8.88
CA PRO A 86 -0.96 21.71 8.47
C PRO A 86 -0.12 20.43 8.59
N ASP A 87 -0.49 19.49 9.45
CA ASP A 87 0.26 18.25 9.66
C ASP A 87 -0.21 17.11 8.74
N SER A 88 -1.28 17.33 7.97
CA SER A 88 -1.76 16.33 7.02
C SER A 88 -0.78 16.11 5.87
N PHE A 89 -0.81 14.90 5.31
CA PHE A 89 0.04 14.56 4.17
C PHE A 89 -0.18 15.50 2.98
N ILE A 90 -1.44 15.77 2.63
CA ILE A 90 -1.78 16.61 1.47
C ILE A 90 -1.31 18.04 1.70
N SER A 91 -1.44 18.59 2.91
CA SER A 91 -0.95 19.94 3.23
C SER A 91 0.58 20.02 3.10
N GLN A 92 1.29 19.06 3.67
CA GLN A 92 2.75 18.99 3.57
C GLN A 92 3.22 18.83 2.12
N TYR A 93 2.55 17.97 1.32
CA TYR A 93 2.86 17.81 -0.09
C TYR A 93 2.51 19.05 -0.92
N ALA A 94 1.40 19.74 -0.63
CA ALA A 94 1.01 20.98 -1.32
C ALA A 94 2.05 22.10 -1.11
N ILE A 95 2.67 22.15 0.08
CA ILE A 95 3.68 23.15 0.43
C ILE A 95 5.04 22.81 -0.20
N ASN A 96 5.46 21.54 -0.09
CA ASN A 96 6.84 21.16 -0.37
C ASN A 96 7.04 20.42 -1.71
N GLY A 97 5.95 19.97 -2.34
CA GLY A 97 5.99 19.27 -3.63
C GLY A 97 6.69 17.92 -3.60
N ASP A 98 7.22 17.51 -4.76
CA ASP A 98 7.82 16.20 -4.96
C ASP A 98 9.11 15.98 -4.15
N ASP A 99 9.86 17.04 -3.86
CA ASP A 99 11.07 16.98 -3.03
C ASP A 99 10.76 16.40 -1.64
N TRP A 100 9.56 16.67 -1.11
CA TRP A 100 9.11 16.11 0.16
C TRP A 100 8.68 14.65 0.05
N LEU A 101 8.08 14.24 -1.09
CA LEU A 101 7.79 12.82 -1.35
C LEU A 101 9.06 11.98 -1.32
N GLU A 102 10.16 12.50 -1.86
CA GLU A 102 11.45 11.83 -1.82
C GLU A 102 12.02 11.72 -0.41
N GLN A 103 11.66 12.64 0.50
CA GLN A 103 12.09 12.63 1.91
C GLN A 103 11.24 11.71 2.78
N GLN A 104 10.00 11.39 2.38
CA GLN A 104 9.14 10.39 3.04
C GLN A 104 9.71 8.95 2.94
N ASN A 105 10.87 8.76 2.30
CA ASN A 105 11.60 7.49 2.19
C ASN A 105 12.11 6.91 3.52
N LEU A 106 12.01 7.63 4.63
CA LEU A 106 12.70 7.26 5.88
C LEU A 106 11.88 6.40 6.85
N GLY A 107 10.67 5.96 6.49
CA GLY A 107 9.91 5.03 7.33
C GLY A 107 8.82 4.26 6.59
N ASN A 108 8.92 2.92 6.59
CA ASN A 108 7.85 1.97 6.23
C ASN A 108 7.48 1.89 4.73
N GLY A 109 8.47 1.67 3.88
CA GLY A 109 8.24 1.47 2.45
C GLY A 109 7.33 0.27 2.13
N ALA A 110 6.59 0.37 1.03
CA ALA A 110 5.92 -0.76 0.38
C ALA A 110 6.64 -1.01 -0.95
N PRO A 111 7.37 -2.11 -1.16
CA PRO A 111 8.32 -2.25 -2.26
C PRO A 111 7.73 -1.93 -3.65
N ALA A 112 8.54 -1.36 -4.55
CA ALA A 112 8.13 -1.02 -5.92
C ALA A 112 7.42 -2.19 -6.61
N SER A 113 6.32 -1.94 -7.33
CA SER A 113 5.44 -3.00 -7.85
C SER A 113 6.14 -4.03 -8.73
N ASP A 114 7.24 -3.66 -9.37
CA ASP A 114 8.00 -4.52 -10.28
C ASP A 114 9.31 -5.04 -9.69
N ARG A 115 9.63 -4.72 -8.43
CA ARG A 115 10.83 -5.24 -7.76
C ARG A 115 10.67 -6.74 -7.56
N ILE A 116 11.53 -7.51 -8.21
CA ILE A 116 11.71 -8.93 -7.92
C ILE A 116 12.63 -9.03 -6.71
N VAL A 117 12.24 -9.83 -5.73
CA VAL A 117 13.00 -10.13 -4.52
C VAL A 117 13.35 -11.60 -4.58
N ALA A 118 14.63 -11.91 -4.39
CA ALA A 118 15.13 -13.26 -4.29
C ALA A 118 15.63 -13.52 -2.86
N PHE A 119 15.07 -14.54 -2.23
CA PHE A 119 15.50 -15.06 -0.93
C PHE A 119 16.35 -16.30 -1.14
N ASN A 120 17.46 -16.39 -0.41
CA ASN A 120 18.18 -17.65 -0.28
C ASN A 120 17.43 -18.61 0.67
N HIS A 121 17.86 -19.87 0.71
CA HIS A 121 17.22 -20.91 1.52
C HIS A 121 17.04 -20.52 3.00
N ASN A 122 18.07 -19.91 3.62
CA ASN A 122 18.01 -19.50 5.02
C ASN A 122 17.00 -18.36 5.24
N GLN A 123 16.93 -17.41 4.32
CA GLN A 123 15.95 -16.31 4.38
C GLN A 123 14.52 -16.82 4.19
N VAL A 124 14.31 -17.82 3.32
CA VAL A 124 13.02 -18.48 3.17
C VAL A 124 12.61 -19.16 4.48
N GLU A 125 13.50 -19.96 5.09
CA GLU A 125 13.21 -20.64 6.34
C GLU A 125 12.91 -19.67 7.48
N GLU A 126 13.70 -18.60 7.61
CA GLU A 126 13.50 -17.56 8.62
C GLU A 126 12.15 -16.86 8.45
N ALA A 127 11.83 -16.41 7.23
CA ALA A 127 10.58 -15.71 6.94
C ALA A 127 9.36 -16.61 7.15
N VAL A 128 9.39 -17.85 6.65
CA VAL A 128 8.29 -18.81 6.81
C VAL A 128 8.13 -19.18 8.28
N GLY A 129 9.23 -19.45 8.98
CA GLY A 129 9.24 -19.77 10.41
C GLY A 129 8.67 -18.64 11.28
N ALA A 130 8.84 -17.39 10.87
CA ALA A 130 8.24 -16.24 11.56
C ALA A 130 6.72 -16.09 11.29
N ILE A 131 6.23 -16.46 10.11
CA ILE A 131 4.81 -16.36 9.75
C ILE A 131 3.97 -17.50 10.37
N THR A 132 4.52 -18.71 10.44
CA THR A 132 3.80 -19.90 10.90
C THR A 132 3.12 -19.73 12.27
N PRO A 133 3.77 -19.18 13.32
CA PRO A 133 3.12 -18.99 14.62
C PRO A 133 1.88 -18.08 14.57
N VAL A 134 1.85 -17.09 13.67
CA VAL A 134 0.67 -16.22 13.50
C VAL A 134 -0.47 -16.99 12.85
N ILE A 135 -0.17 -17.85 11.86
CA ILE A 135 -1.16 -18.72 11.22
C ILE A 135 -1.73 -19.72 12.24
N GLU A 136 -0.86 -20.40 13.01
CA GLU A 136 -1.29 -21.35 14.03
C GLU A 136 -2.16 -20.69 15.11
N ALA A 137 -1.79 -19.50 15.56
CA ALA A 137 -2.58 -18.73 16.53
C ALA A 137 -3.94 -18.33 15.98
N LEU A 138 -4.02 -17.93 14.71
CA LEU A 138 -5.29 -17.61 14.03
C LEU A 138 -6.17 -18.85 13.83
N GLU A 139 -5.59 -20.01 13.52
CA GLU A 139 -6.31 -21.27 13.36
C GLU A 139 -6.91 -21.77 14.68
N ALA A 140 -6.18 -21.59 15.79
CA ALA A 140 -6.65 -21.92 17.13
C ALA A 140 -7.68 -20.92 17.68
N ASP A 141 -7.79 -19.74 17.09
CA ASP A 141 -8.71 -18.69 17.52
C ASP A 141 -10.10 -18.87 16.88
N ASN A 142 -11.14 -18.65 17.68
CA ASN A 142 -12.53 -18.82 17.23
C ASN A 142 -13.03 -17.69 16.31
N GLY A 143 -12.20 -16.67 16.03
CA GLY A 143 -12.59 -15.51 15.26
C GLY A 143 -13.35 -14.48 16.08
N SER A 144 -13.68 -13.37 15.42
CA SER A 144 -14.57 -12.34 15.98
C SER A 144 -16.01 -12.61 15.53
N PRO A 145 -16.98 -12.73 16.45
CA PRO A 145 -18.40 -12.83 16.10
C PRO A 145 -18.91 -11.64 15.27
N ASP A 146 -18.33 -10.46 15.49
CA ASP A 146 -18.71 -9.21 14.84
C ASP A 146 -18.18 -9.10 13.40
N GLN A 147 -17.20 -9.93 13.03
CA GLN A 147 -16.55 -9.91 11.71
C GLN A 147 -16.46 -11.33 11.13
N PRO A 148 -17.60 -11.95 10.78
CA PRO A 148 -17.62 -13.28 10.20
C PRO A 148 -16.83 -13.30 8.88
N GLY A 149 -15.95 -14.29 8.70
CA GLY A 149 -15.13 -14.43 7.49
C GLY A 149 -13.80 -13.67 7.49
N LEU A 150 -13.57 -12.75 8.44
CA LEU A 150 -12.31 -12.01 8.52
C LEU A 150 -11.12 -12.95 8.75
N ARG A 151 -11.27 -13.89 9.70
CA ARG A 151 -10.25 -14.88 10.04
C ARG A 151 -9.86 -15.71 8.81
N GLU A 152 -10.85 -16.27 8.11
CA GLU A 152 -10.64 -17.14 6.95
C GLU A 152 -9.94 -16.38 5.82
N ARG A 153 -10.34 -15.13 5.59
CA ARG A 153 -9.71 -14.29 4.57
C ARG A 153 -8.26 -13.99 4.90
N ILE A 154 -7.96 -13.56 6.14
CA ILE A 154 -6.58 -13.27 6.56
C ILE A 154 -5.74 -14.55 6.51
N LEU A 155 -6.26 -15.69 6.98
CA LEU A 155 -5.57 -16.99 6.87
C LEU A 155 -5.25 -17.35 5.43
N GLY A 156 -6.21 -17.17 4.50
CA GLY A 156 -5.98 -17.40 3.08
C GLY A 156 -4.88 -16.49 2.51
N GLN A 157 -4.89 -15.20 2.88
CA GLN A 157 -3.87 -14.24 2.48
C GLN A 157 -2.48 -14.61 3.02
N LEU A 158 -2.35 -14.92 4.31
CA LEU A 158 -1.08 -15.30 4.92
C LEU A 158 -0.51 -16.59 4.33
N ARG A 159 -1.35 -17.62 4.11
CA ARG A 159 -0.93 -18.87 3.47
C ARG A 159 -0.45 -18.66 2.03
N ALA A 160 -1.17 -17.85 1.24
CA ALA A 160 -0.72 -17.50 -0.10
C ALA A 160 0.64 -16.77 -0.07
N GLY A 161 0.84 -15.88 0.91
CA GLY A 161 2.10 -15.20 1.14
C GLY A 161 3.25 -16.14 1.51
N VAL A 162 3.00 -17.13 2.37
CA VAL A 162 3.98 -18.18 2.71
C VAL A 162 4.40 -18.97 1.47
N GLU A 163 3.46 -19.37 0.62
CA GLU A 163 3.79 -20.09 -0.60
C GLU A 163 4.59 -19.23 -1.60
N LEU A 164 4.28 -17.93 -1.70
CA LEU A 164 5.08 -17.00 -2.48
C LEU A 164 6.53 -16.92 -1.97
N ILE A 165 6.71 -16.84 -0.65
CA ILE A 165 8.04 -16.77 -0.03
C ILE A 165 8.80 -18.09 -0.22
N ARG A 166 8.12 -19.25 -0.16
CA ARG A 166 8.71 -20.58 -0.36
C ARG A 166 9.31 -20.78 -1.75
N VAL A 167 8.74 -20.13 -2.77
CA VAL A 167 9.31 -20.14 -4.13
C VAL A 167 10.70 -19.49 -4.15
N GLY A 168 11.00 -18.61 -3.19
CA GLY A 168 12.31 -17.97 -3.05
C GLY A 168 12.55 -16.83 -4.05
N GLU A 169 11.73 -16.66 -5.08
CA GLU A 169 11.78 -15.53 -5.99
C GLU A 169 10.36 -15.03 -6.28
N PHE A 170 10.09 -13.77 -5.97
CA PHE A 170 8.74 -13.21 -6.07
C PHE A 170 8.76 -11.71 -6.34
N LYS A 171 7.67 -11.20 -6.93
CA LYS A 171 7.46 -9.76 -6.98
C LYS A 171 7.08 -9.25 -5.61
N ALA A 172 7.81 -8.27 -5.11
CA ALA A 172 7.70 -7.76 -3.76
C ALA A 172 6.28 -7.24 -3.42
N TYR A 173 5.55 -6.74 -4.41
CA TYR A 173 4.16 -6.31 -4.24
C TYR A 173 3.21 -7.46 -3.90
N LEU A 174 3.47 -8.68 -4.38
CA LEU A 174 2.62 -9.83 -4.09
C LEU A 174 2.71 -10.19 -2.61
N VAL A 175 3.93 -10.14 -2.03
CA VAL A 175 4.13 -10.34 -0.60
C VAL A 175 3.55 -9.19 0.22
N TYR A 176 3.61 -7.95 -0.28
CA TYR A 176 2.92 -6.84 0.36
C TYR A 176 1.40 -7.06 0.43
N LEU A 177 0.78 -7.44 -0.69
CA LEU A 177 -0.67 -7.66 -0.78
C LEU A 177 -1.16 -8.84 0.06
N THR A 178 -0.36 -9.90 0.15
CA THR A 178 -0.75 -11.15 0.82
C THR A 178 -0.36 -11.15 2.30
N VAL A 179 0.86 -10.73 2.64
CA VAL A 179 1.36 -10.80 4.01
C VAL A 179 1.19 -9.46 4.72
N VAL A 180 1.79 -8.39 4.21
CA VAL A 180 1.82 -7.09 4.91
C VAL A 180 0.41 -6.55 5.14
N ARG A 181 -0.44 -6.54 4.11
CA ARG A 181 -1.84 -6.12 4.22
C ARG A 181 -2.62 -7.01 5.20
N GLY A 182 -2.44 -8.33 5.13
CA GLY A 182 -3.11 -9.28 6.03
C GLY A 182 -2.75 -9.03 7.50
N LEU A 183 -1.46 -8.81 7.79
CA LEU A 183 -0.98 -8.48 9.14
C LEU A 183 -1.47 -7.11 9.61
N GLY A 184 -1.47 -6.09 8.75
CA GLY A 184 -1.98 -4.76 9.08
C GLY A 184 -3.47 -4.79 9.45
N GLU A 185 -4.27 -5.53 8.69
CA GLU A 185 -5.68 -5.73 9.02
C GLU A 185 -5.87 -6.53 10.31
N LEU A 186 -4.99 -7.50 10.59
CA LEU A 186 -5.00 -8.21 11.85
C LEU A 186 -4.76 -7.27 13.04
N ILE A 187 -3.75 -6.40 12.95
CA ILE A 187 -3.41 -5.45 14.00
C ILE A 187 -4.56 -4.46 14.25
N GLN A 188 -5.19 -3.96 13.18
CA GLN A 188 -6.19 -2.89 13.29
C GLN A 188 -7.59 -3.41 13.64
N LYS A 189 -7.97 -4.59 13.14
CA LYS A 189 -9.36 -5.05 13.15
C LYS A 189 -9.59 -6.32 13.96
N TYR A 190 -8.53 -7.06 14.29
CA TYR A 190 -8.65 -8.32 15.01
C TYR A 190 -8.68 -8.06 16.52
N GLY A 191 -9.73 -8.53 17.19
CA GLY A 191 -9.98 -8.24 18.61
C GLY A 191 -9.04 -8.96 19.60
N ASN A 192 -8.20 -9.89 19.13
CA ASN A 192 -7.29 -10.65 19.99
C ASN A 192 -5.91 -9.94 20.10
N PRO A 193 -5.59 -9.31 21.25
CA PRO A 193 -4.36 -8.52 21.40
C PRO A 193 -3.08 -9.35 21.35
N ALA A 194 -3.14 -10.64 21.70
CA ALA A 194 -1.98 -11.52 21.61
C ALA A 194 -1.58 -11.76 20.14
N ILE A 195 -2.57 -12.00 19.27
CA ILE A 195 -2.35 -12.21 17.84
C ILE A 195 -1.94 -10.90 17.17
N ALA A 196 -2.54 -9.76 17.55
CA ALA A 196 -2.14 -8.44 17.06
C ALA A 196 -0.66 -8.14 17.38
N LYS A 197 -0.20 -8.46 18.60
CA LYS A 197 1.21 -8.28 18.98
C LYS A 197 2.16 -9.16 18.17
N LEU A 198 1.77 -10.41 17.88
CA LEU A 198 2.56 -11.29 17.02
C LEU A 198 2.63 -10.75 15.58
N ALA A 199 1.49 -10.26 15.06
CA ALA A 199 1.43 -9.68 13.73
C ALA A 199 2.26 -8.39 13.61
N ASP A 200 2.28 -7.54 14.63
CA ASP A 200 3.09 -6.31 14.66
C ASP A 200 4.60 -6.62 14.65
N ALA A 201 5.05 -7.57 15.48
CA ALA A 201 6.44 -8.02 15.50
C ALA A 201 6.86 -8.62 14.15
N LEU A 202 5.98 -9.41 13.53
CA LEU A 202 6.22 -10.04 12.24
C LEU A 202 6.24 -9.03 11.10
N LEU A 203 5.36 -8.04 11.12
CA LEU A 203 5.27 -7.00 10.11
C LEU A 203 6.60 -6.24 9.99
N GLY A 204 7.18 -5.84 11.13
CA GLY A 204 8.50 -5.18 11.15
C GLY A 204 9.61 -6.05 10.56
N ALA A 205 9.64 -7.34 10.90
CA ALA A 205 10.66 -8.27 10.42
C ALA A 205 10.57 -8.51 8.90
N ILE A 206 9.37 -8.77 8.37
CA ILE A 206 9.16 -9.05 6.94
C ILE A 206 9.44 -7.82 6.10
N VAL A 207 8.96 -6.65 6.53
CA VAL A 207 9.26 -5.38 5.85
C VAL A 207 10.77 -5.21 5.77
N SER A 208 11.49 -5.33 6.89
CA SER A 208 12.95 -5.21 6.93
C SER A 208 13.65 -6.16 5.94
N GLN A 209 13.28 -7.44 5.92
CA GLN A 209 13.89 -8.43 5.01
C GLN A 209 13.61 -8.12 3.53
N ILE A 210 12.39 -7.72 3.17
CA ILE A 210 12.04 -7.32 1.80
C ILE A 210 12.83 -6.08 1.35
N PHE A 211 13.10 -5.14 2.26
CA PHE A 211 13.91 -3.96 1.94
C PHE A 211 15.39 -4.29 1.77
N GLN A 212 15.91 -5.22 2.57
CA GLN A 212 17.33 -5.60 2.56
C GLN A 212 17.73 -6.59 1.47
N ALA A 213 16.80 -7.41 0.96
CA ALA A 213 17.08 -8.37 -0.10
C ALA A 213 17.40 -7.66 -1.44
N LYS A 214 18.64 -7.74 -1.90
CA LYS A 214 19.11 -7.09 -3.14
C LYS A 214 18.65 -7.82 -4.39
#